data_AF-A0A4S3FXA3-F1
#
_entry.id   AF-A0A4S3FXA3-F1
#
_cell.length_a   1.000
_cell.length_b   1.000
_cell.length_c   1.000
_cell.angle_alpha   90.00
_cell.angle_beta   90.00
_cell.angle_gamma   90.00
#
_symmetry.space_group_name_H-M   'P 1'
#
loop_
_entity.id
_entity.type
_entity.pdbx_description
1 polymer ?
#
loop_
_entity_poly.entity_id
_entity_poly.type
_entity_poly.pdbx_seq_one_letter_code
_entity_poly.pdbx_strand_id
1 'polypeptide(L)'
;MNAGLEASALLAVLRTQPAGQYLEVGPAGALASGVTREFDQAGWRGRQLTLADGGAGIDDLLAAAGDARAHWMVVRGDAAMRALESWQGRACRPLVVLVETGPLAFPSVHAPAWRDTLTRNGYLFAVSDAGFHHFVRSDQPALHARIAEYASLAWREQLQASRRALALAQREAEQARSALLTAQANGMAANARATMLQQQIDAIYASTSWQSTKLLRWSGRLRREPGPALRQLRSVARVRLAALVRKLLARAAARVEASPGLRHRVAVLASRHPVLTRRVKDLLRPGTPLSNAIAQTLPPPIDPNNIIGPQFKTLLLDELGRGQPPSPD
;
A
#
# COMPACT_ATOMS: atom_id res chain seq x y z
N MET A 1 -8.73 14.02 -0.48
CA MET A 1 -10.01 14.35 0.19
C MET A 1 -10.40 15.74 -0.27
N ASN A 2 -11.50 15.88 -1.00
CA ASN A 2 -11.97 17.18 -1.48
C ASN A 2 -12.47 18.00 -0.29
N ALA A 3 -11.78 19.09 0.04
CA ALA A 3 -12.22 20.13 0.97
C ALA A 3 -13.49 20.89 0.49
N GLY A 4 -14.22 20.35 -0.48
CA GLY A 4 -15.38 21.00 -1.12
C GLY A 4 -16.72 20.77 -0.43
N LEU A 5 -16.75 20.02 0.68
CA LEU A 5 -17.96 19.82 1.49
C LEU A 5 -17.98 20.66 2.77
N GLU A 6 -16.88 21.33 3.10
CA GLU A 6 -16.63 21.95 4.41
C GLU A 6 -17.38 23.26 4.68
N ALA A 7 -18.23 23.71 3.76
CA ALA A 7 -18.96 24.97 3.90
C ALA A 7 -20.48 24.88 3.70
N SER A 8 -21.05 23.67 3.70
CA SER A 8 -22.45 23.46 3.27
C SER A 8 -23.47 24.24 4.14
N ALA A 9 -23.34 24.16 5.47
CA ALA A 9 -24.32 24.78 6.36
C ALA A 9 -24.19 26.31 6.41
N LEU A 10 -22.96 26.80 6.51
CA LEU A 10 -22.66 28.24 6.51
C LEU A 10 -23.12 28.87 5.19
N LEU A 11 -22.75 28.29 4.05
CA LEU A 11 -23.12 28.80 2.73
C LEU A 11 -24.63 28.80 2.51
N ALA A 12 -25.32 27.75 2.97
CA ALA A 12 -26.77 27.68 2.88
C ALA A 12 -27.41 28.84 3.64
N VAL A 13 -26.92 29.17 4.83
CA VAL A 13 -27.38 30.35 5.58
C VAL A 13 -26.98 31.65 4.86
N LEU A 14 -25.73 31.79 4.41
CA LEU A 14 -25.23 32.99 3.73
C LEU A 14 -26.07 33.35 2.50
N ARG A 15 -26.42 32.36 1.67
CA ARG A 15 -27.20 32.54 0.44
C ARG A 15 -28.64 33.00 0.68
N THR A 16 -29.15 32.81 1.89
CA THR A 16 -30.51 33.24 2.27
C THR A 16 -30.54 34.62 2.92
N GLN A 17 -29.37 35.21 3.18
CA GLN A 17 -29.26 36.55 3.75
C GLN A 17 -28.93 37.54 2.62
N PRO A 18 -29.43 38.79 2.69
CA PRO A 18 -28.96 39.83 1.78
C PRO A 18 -27.45 40.01 1.96
N ALA A 19 -26.75 40.19 0.84
CA ALA A 19 -25.30 40.38 0.87
C ALA A 19 -24.94 41.59 1.75
N GLY A 20 -24.03 41.36 2.69
CA GLY A 20 -23.55 42.37 3.63
C GLY A 20 -22.04 42.48 3.63
N GLN A 21 -21.50 42.84 4.79
CA GLN A 21 -20.06 42.93 5.02
C GLN A 21 -19.58 41.81 5.93
N TYR A 22 -18.40 41.29 5.65
CA TYR A 22 -17.67 40.42 6.56
C TYR A 22 -16.28 41.01 6.88
N LEU A 23 -15.81 40.73 8.09
CA LEU A 23 -14.49 41.09 8.56
C LEU A 23 -13.67 39.82 8.70
N GLU A 24 -12.41 39.85 8.27
CA GLU A 24 -11.48 38.76 8.50
C GLU A 24 -10.34 39.24 9.39
N VAL A 25 -10.21 38.67 10.58
CA VAL A 25 -9.17 38.98 11.56
C VAL A 25 -8.15 37.85 11.57
N GLY A 26 -6.93 38.14 11.12
CA GLY A 26 -5.89 37.11 10.98
C GLY A 26 -4.61 37.61 10.31
N PRO A 27 -3.68 36.71 9.98
CA PRO A 27 -2.44 37.07 9.28
C PRO A 27 -2.73 37.63 7.88
N ALA A 28 -1.84 38.50 7.39
CA ALA A 28 -1.94 39.05 6.04
C ALA A 28 -2.00 37.94 4.97
N GLY A 29 -2.81 38.12 3.93
CA GLY A 29 -3.00 37.13 2.86
C GLY A 29 -4.01 36.00 3.16
N ALA A 30 -4.58 35.95 4.36
CA ALA A 30 -5.62 34.96 4.71
C ALA A 30 -6.91 35.08 3.87
N LEU A 31 -7.18 36.24 3.25
CA LEU A 31 -8.32 36.43 2.34
C LEU A 31 -8.35 35.44 1.15
N ALA A 32 -7.23 34.79 0.80
CA ALA A 32 -7.18 33.81 -0.29
C ALA A 32 -7.78 32.43 0.07
N SER A 33 -8.21 32.24 1.31
CA SER A 33 -8.76 30.97 1.81
C SER A 33 -10.11 30.56 1.17
N GLY A 34 -10.55 29.33 1.44
CA GLY A 34 -11.84 28.79 0.99
C GLY A 34 -13.06 29.58 1.47
N VAL A 35 -13.20 29.82 2.79
CA VAL A 35 -14.39 30.50 3.35
C VAL A 35 -14.52 31.93 2.83
N THR A 36 -13.43 32.69 2.76
CA THR A 36 -13.44 34.07 2.25
C THR A 36 -13.90 34.12 0.78
N ARG A 37 -13.39 33.21 -0.05
CA ARG A 37 -13.78 33.08 -1.46
C ARG A 37 -15.27 32.79 -1.61
N GLU A 38 -15.84 32.02 -0.71
CA GLU A 38 -17.26 31.69 -0.71
C GLU A 38 -18.17 32.87 -0.34
N PHE A 39 -17.75 33.69 0.63
CA PHE A 39 -18.40 34.96 0.91
C PHE A 39 -18.40 35.86 -0.34
N ASP A 40 -17.24 35.99 -1.00
CA ASP A 40 -17.11 36.81 -2.21
C ASP A 40 -17.98 36.27 -3.36
N GLN A 41 -18.02 34.95 -3.57
CA GLN A 41 -18.88 34.29 -4.56
C GLN A 41 -20.38 34.48 -4.25
N ALA A 42 -20.74 34.61 -2.99
CA ALA A 42 -22.10 34.93 -2.55
C ALA A 42 -22.39 36.45 -2.58
N GLY A 43 -21.46 37.27 -3.08
CA GLY A 43 -21.63 38.72 -3.25
C GLY A 43 -21.35 39.55 -2.00
N TRP A 44 -20.79 38.95 -0.95
CA TRP A 44 -20.45 39.67 0.28
C TRP A 44 -19.19 40.52 0.09
N ARG A 45 -19.08 41.62 0.83
CA ARG A 45 -17.92 42.52 0.79
C ARG A 45 -17.00 42.25 1.97
N GLY A 46 -15.79 41.78 1.68
CA GLY A 46 -14.77 41.50 2.69
C GLY A 46 -13.89 42.68 3.04
N ARG A 47 -13.44 42.72 4.30
CA ARG A 47 -12.32 43.56 4.74
C ARG A 47 -11.41 42.75 5.65
N GLN A 48 -10.12 42.71 5.31
CA GLN A 48 -9.11 42.10 6.17
C GLN A 48 -8.62 43.09 7.22
N LEU A 49 -8.60 42.63 8.46
CA LEU A 49 -8.04 43.30 9.63
C LEU A 49 -6.82 42.49 10.08
N THR A 50 -5.64 43.06 9.85
CA THR A 50 -4.39 42.42 10.25
C THR A 50 -4.01 42.90 11.64
N LEU A 51 -3.69 41.98 12.53
CA LEU A 51 -3.12 42.33 13.83
C LEU A 51 -1.70 42.82 13.60
N ALA A 52 -1.45 44.10 13.84
CA ALA A 52 -0.09 44.62 13.86
C ALA A 52 0.69 43.98 15.02
N ASP A 53 2.01 43.85 14.86
CA ASP A 53 2.91 43.24 15.85
C ASP A 53 2.86 43.91 17.24
N GLY A 54 2.21 45.09 17.36
CA GLY A 54 2.04 45.86 18.59
C GLY A 54 0.83 45.53 19.46
N GLY A 55 0.07 44.47 19.18
CA GLY A 55 -0.96 43.97 20.12
C GLY A 55 -2.27 44.77 20.17
N ALA A 56 -2.65 45.44 19.07
CA ALA A 56 -3.96 46.07 18.98
C ALA A 56 -5.07 45.04 19.25
N GLY A 57 -6.02 45.38 20.13
CA GLY A 57 -7.13 44.51 20.48
C GLY A 57 -8.16 44.44 19.36
N ILE A 58 -9.07 43.45 19.43
CA ILE A 58 -10.19 43.37 18.47
C ILE A 58 -11.05 44.63 18.50
N ASP A 59 -11.27 45.26 19.66
CA ASP A 59 -12.03 46.52 19.72
C ASP A 59 -11.37 47.65 18.89
N ASP A 60 -10.04 47.77 18.93
CA ASP A 60 -9.32 48.79 18.17
C ASP A 60 -9.40 48.53 16.65
N LEU A 61 -9.25 47.26 16.27
CA LEU A 61 -9.40 46.84 14.87
C LEU A 61 -10.82 47.10 14.35
N LEU A 62 -11.84 46.81 15.16
CA LEU A 62 -13.23 47.06 14.83
C LEU A 62 -13.56 48.56 14.79
N ALA A 63 -13.01 49.35 15.72
CA ALA A 63 -13.17 50.80 15.72
C ALA A 63 -12.52 51.43 14.46
N ALA A 64 -11.33 50.96 14.07
CA ALA A 64 -10.65 51.38 12.84
C ALA A 64 -11.37 50.90 11.56
N ALA A 65 -12.14 49.82 11.65
CA ALA A 65 -13.02 49.39 10.58
C ALA A 65 -14.23 50.32 10.39
N GLY A 66 -14.56 51.11 11.41
CA GLY A 66 -15.70 52.04 11.48
C GLY A 66 -17.01 51.34 11.86
N ASP A 67 -18.09 52.13 11.99
CA ASP A 67 -19.47 51.68 12.28
C ASP A 67 -20.12 50.85 11.15
N ALA A 68 -19.31 50.32 10.25
CA ALA A 68 -19.77 49.43 9.21
C ALA A 68 -20.41 48.21 9.90
N ARG A 69 -21.72 47.99 9.64
CA ARG A 69 -22.48 46.87 10.20
C ARG A 69 -21.91 45.56 9.65
N ALA A 70 -20.83 45.08 10.25
CA ALA A 70 -20.29 43.76 9.98
C ALA A 70 -21.35 42.73 10.36
N HIS A 71 -21.70 41.88 9.42
CA HIS A 71 -22.63 40.79 9.68
C HIS A 71 -21.86 39.56 10.15
N TRP A 72 -20.66 39.35 9.60
CA TRP A 72 -19.81 38.21 9.89
C TRP A 72 -18.41 38.67 10.28
N MET A 73 -17.79 37.95 11.21
CA MET A 73 -16.37 38.09 11.52
C MET A 73 -15.73 36.72 11.53
N VAL A 74 -14.72 36.52 10.70
CA VAL A 74 -13.91 35.29 10.66
C VAL A 74 -12.60 35.57 11.40
N VAL A 75 -12.30 34.80 12.42
CA VAL A 75 -11.10 34.94 13.26
C VAL A 75 -10.18 33.75 13.01
N ARG A 76 -8.92 34.03 12.67
CA ARG A 76 -7.97 33.01 12.20
C ARG A 76 -6.59 33.13 12.81
N GLY A 77 -6.04 31.98 13.15
CA GLY A 77 -4.70 31.85 13.70
C GLY A 77 -4.61 32.27 15.16
N ASP A 78 -3.53 31.81 15.80
CA ASP A 78 -3.37 31.92 17.25
C ASP A 78 -3.32 33.37 17.74
N ALA A 79 -2.72 34.27 16.96
CA ALA A 79 -2.66 35.69 17.31
C ALA A 79 -4.06 36.31 17.39
N ALA A 80 -4.95 35.97 16.44
CA ALA A 80 -6.30 36.48 16.43
C ALA A 80 -7.20 35.84 17.49
N MET A 81 -6.98 34.56 17.78
CA MET A 81 -7.63 33.91 18.92
C MET A 81 -7.21 34.52 20.26
N ARG A 82 -5.93 34.87 20.45
CA ARG A 82 -5.49 35.62 21.65
C ARG A 82 -6.09 37.02 21.71
N ALA A 83 -6.20 37.71 20.56
CA ALA A 83 -6.83 39.02 20.51
C ALA A 83 -8.35 38.98 20.84
N LEU A 84 -9.02 37.84 20.62
CA LEU A 84 -10.40 37.63 21.09
C LEU A 84 -10.52 37.61 22.61
N GLU A 85 -9.49 37.19 23.34
CA GLU A 85 -9.53 37.11 24.81
C GLU A 85 -9.62 38.50 25.47
N SER A 86 -9.13 39.53 24.78
CA SER A 86 -9.20 40.93 25.25
C SER A 86 -10.43 41.69 24.70
N TRP A 87 -11.31 41.03 23.93
CA TRP A 87 -12.44 41.71 23.30
C TRP A 87 -13.52 42.10 24.32
N GLN A 88 -13.91 43.39 24.34
CA GLN A 88 -14.91 43.97 25.24
C GLN A 88 -16.26 44.24 24.57
N GLY A 89 -16.37 44.13 23.23
CA GLY A 89 -17.62 44.22 22.50
C GLY A 89 -18.20 45.65 22.36
N ARG A 90 -17.37 46.70 22.39
CA ARG A 90 -17.86 48.10 22.49
C ARG A 90 -18.16 48.78 21.16
N ALA A 91 -17.36 48.56 20.12
CA ALA A 91 -17.41 49.34 18.87
C ALA A 91 -18.32 48.72 17.82
N CYS A 92 -18.13 47.44 17.51
CA CYS A 92 -18.92 46.71 16.52
C CYS A 92 -19.17 45.29 17.02
N ARG A 93 -20.40 44.79 16.88
CA ARG A 93 -20.77 43.42 17.27
C ARG A 93 -21.32 42.68 16.06
N PRO A 94 -20.47 41.92 15.33
CA PRO A 94 -20.90 41.07 14.23
C PRO A 94 -22.09 40.18 14.61
N LEU A 95 -22.99 39.88 13.67
CA LEU A 95 -24.11 38.96 13.94
C LEU A 95 -23.59 37.54 14.20
N VAL A 96 -22.55 37.15 13.47
CA VAL A 96 -21.92 35.84 13.58
C VAL A 96 -20.40 35.99 13.65
N VAL A 97 -19.78 35.22 14.55
CA VAL A 97 -18.33 35.09 14.67
C VAL A 97 -17.96 33.65 14.37
N LEU A 98 -17.05 33.45 13.42
CA LEU A 98 -16.42 32.17 13.13
C LEU A 98 -15.01 32.19 13.69
N VAL A 99 -14.64 31.18 14.47
CA VAL A 99 -13.28 31.04 15.01
C VAL A 99 -12.65 29.79 14.42
N GLU A 100 -11.59 29.95 13.65
CA GLU A 100 -10.81 28.84 13.08
C GLU A 100 -9.83 28.29 14.12
N THR A 101 -9.98 27.02 14.49
CA THR A 101 -9.12 26.31 15.44
C THR A 101 -8.15 25.34 14.76
N GLY A 102 -8.06 25.37 13.43
CA GLY A 102 -7.25 24.44 12.64
C GLY A 102 -7.86 23.04 12.53
N PRO A 103 -7.17 22.10 11.86
CA PRO A 103 -7.68 20.77 11.58
C PRO A 103 -7.79 19.97 12.87
N LEU A 104 -9.02 19.86 13.41
CA LEU A 104 -9.48 18.96 14.48
C LEU A 104 -8.34 18.32 15.29
N ALA A 105 -7.50 19.14 15.93
CA ALA A 105 -6.72 18.64 17.05
C ALA A 105 -7.78 18.31 18.10
N PHE A 106 -7.79 17.05 18.56
CA PHE A 106 -8.73 16.51 19.54
C PHE A 106 -9.21 17.56 20.52
N PRO A 107 -10.51 17.57 20.90
CA PRO A 107 -11.05 18.55 21.84
C PRO A 107 -10.13 18.60 23.06
N SER A 108 -9.32 19.66 23.15
CA SER A 108 -8.58 19.93 24.35
C SER A 108 -9.64 20.01 25.45
N VAL A 109 -9.46 19.21 26.50
CA VAL A 109 -10.44 19.06 27.58
C VAL A 109 -10.85 20.41 28.20
N HIS A 110 -10.05 21.45 27.98
CA HIS A 110 -10.37 22.83 28.31
C HIS A 110 -10.87 23.58 27.07
N ALA A 111 -12.08 24.16 27.22
CA ALA A 111 -12.57 25.18 26.31
C ALA A 111 -11.58 26.35 26.31
N PRO A 112 -11.16 26.86 25.14
CA PRO A 112 -10.25 28.00 25.08
C PRO A 112 -10.83 29.25 25.73
N ALA A 113 -10.00 30.10 26.35
CA ALA A 113 -10.43 31.33 27.05
C ALA A 113 -11.19 32.32 26.14
N TRP A 114 -10.92 32.31 24.83
CA TRP A 114 -11.67 33.12 23.86
C TRP A 114 -13.16 32.74 23.80
N ARG A 115 -13.53 31.49 24.09
CA ARG A 115 -14.93 31.03 24.08
C ARG A 115 -15.74 31.70 25.19
N ASP A 116 -15.18 31.73 26.40
CA ASP A 116 -15.79 32.40 27.54
C ASP A 116 -15.93 33.90 27.28
N THR A 117 -14.97 34.49 26.57
CA THR A 117 -15.03 35.90 26.17
C THR A 117 -16.14 36.16 25.16
N LEU A 118 -16.34 35.29 24.16
CA LEU A 118 -17.50 35.38 23.26
C LEU A 118 -18.83 35.25 24.01
N THR A 119 -18.94 34.31 24.94
CA THR A 119 -20.17 34.13 25.74
C THR A 119 -20.44 35.35 26.64
N ARG A 120 -19.43 35.90 27.31
CA ARG A 120 -19.55 37.15 28.09
C ARG A 120 -19.98 38.32 27.21
N ASN A 121 -19.51 38.37 25.97
CA ASN A 121 -19.92 39.37 24.97
C ASN A 121 -21.26 39.03 24.29
N GLY A 122 -22.09 38.16 24.89
CA GLY A 122 -23.46 37.88 24.43
C GLY A 122 -23.51 37.11 23.11
N TYR A 123 -22.60 36.17 22.90
CA TYR A 123 -22.67 35.22 21.79
C TYR A 123 -23.01 33.80 22.28
N LEU A 124 -23.86 33.12 21.52
CA LEU A 124 -24.28 31.74 21.71
C LEU A 124 -23.54 30.83 20.74
N PHE A 125 -22.99 29.74 21.24
CA PHE A 125 -22.41 28.70 20.39
C PHE A 125 -23.51 28.03 19.55
N ALA A 126 -23.31 27.93 18.24
CA ALA A 126 -24.27 27.33 17.31
C ALA A 126 -23.82 25.92 16.85
N VAL A 127 -22.64 25.82 16.27
CA VAL A 127 -22.09 24.57 15.72
C VAL A 127 -20.56 24.66 15.66
N SER A 128 -19.89 23.51 15.64
CA SER A 128 -18.51 23.39 15.17
C SER A 128 -18.46 22.48 13.95
N ASP A 129 -17.84 22.96 12.87
CA ASP A 129 -17.72 22.25 11.60
C ASP A 129 -16.38 22.60 10.94
N ALA A 130 -15.74 21.61 10.30
CA ALA A 130 -14.52 21.80 9.49
C ALA A 130 -13.41 22.67 10.13
N GLY A 131 -13.21 22.56 11.45
CA GLY A 131 -12.21 23.37 12.15
C GLY A 131 -12.64 24.81 12.47
N PHE A 132 -13.91 25.15 12.26
CA PHE A 132 -14.53 26.41 12.70
C PHE A 132 -15.48 26.18 13.88
N HIS A 133 -15.53 27.15 14.78
CA HIS A 133 -16.59 27.28 15.76
C HIS A 133 -17.45 28.50 15.44
N HIS A 134 -18.76 28.29 15.33
CA HIS A 134 -19.72 29.33 14.95
C HIS A 134 -20.43 29.85 16.18
N PHE A 135 -20.42 31.16 16.34
CA PHE A 135 -21.04 31.88 17.44
C PHE A 135 -22.00 32.92 16.88
N VAL A 136 -23.23 32.94 17.39
CA VAL A 136 -24.28 33.85 16.93
C VAL A 136 -24.64 34.79 18.07
N ARG A 137 -24.84 36.06 17.76
CA ARG A 137 -25.22 37.06 18.75
C ARG A 137 -26.55 36.66 19.43
N SER A 138 -26.64 36.81 20.74
CA SER A 138 -27.75 36.27 21.56
C SER A 138 -29.11 36.92 21.29
N ASP A 139 -29.12 38.13 20.72
CA ASP A 139 -30.31 38.84 20.25
C ASP A 139 -30.81 38.35 18.88
N GLN A 140 -30.17 37.33 18.29
CA GLN A 140 -30.53 36.75 17.00
C GLN A 140 -30.89 35.25 17.11
N PRO A 141 -31.91 34.87 17.92
CA PRO A 141 -32.26 33.46 18.14
C PRO A 141 -32.71 32.74 16.86
N ALA A 142 -33.39 33.45 15.95
CA ALA A 142 -33.80 32.89 14.67
C ALA A 142 -32.60 32.53 13.77
N LEU A 143 -31.55 33.35 13.75
CA LEU A 143 -30.34 33.07 13.00
C LEU A 143 -29.56 31.90 13.62
N HIS A 144 -29.49 31.85 14.95
CA HIS A 144 -28.88 30.74 15.69
C HIS A 144 -29.54 29.40 15.38
N ALA A 145 -30.88 29.33 15.48
CA ALA A 145 -31.65 28.13 15.18
C ALA A 145 -31.43 27.65 13.74
N ARG A 146 -31.41 28.57 12.77
CA ARG A 146 -31.18 28.23 11.36
C ARG A 146 -29.79 27.66 11.12
N ILE A 147 -28.74 28.28 11.67
CA ILE A 147 -27.37 27.76 11.55
C ILE A 147 -27.29 26.34 12.14
N ALA A 148 -27.88 26.11 13.32
CA ALA A 148 -27.90 24.80 13.96
C ALA A 148 -28.68 23.75 13.15
N GLU A 149 -29.80 24.13 12.53
CA GLU A 149 -30.60 23.26 11.67
C GLU A 149 -29.83 22.83 10.41
N TYR A 150 -29.24 23.79 9.69
CA TYR A 150 -28.46 23.50 8.48
C TYR A 150 -27.24 22.63 8.80
N ALA A 151 -26.55 22.89 9.90
CA ALA A 151 -25.48 22.04 10.39
C ALA A 151 -25.95 20.60 10.66
N SER A 152 -27.10 20.45 11.32
CA SER A 152 -27.68 19.14 11.60
C SER A 152 -28.10 18.40 10.34
N LEU A 153 -28.56 19.11 9.31
CA LEU A 153 -28.86 18.53 7.99
C LEU A 153 -27.58 18.07 7.29
N ALA A 154 -26.58 18.94 7.18
CA ALA A 154 -25.29 18.64 6.55
C ALA A 154 -24.60 17.44 7.21
N TRP A 155 -24.59 17.39 8.55
CA TRP A 155 -24.05 16.26 9.30
C TRP A 155 -24.79 14.95 9.00
N ARG A 156 -26.14 14.97 8.93
CA ARG A 156 -26.92 13.78 8.58
C ARG A 156 -26.62 13.28 7.17
N GLU A 157 -26.49 14.19 6.21
CA GLU A 157 -26.12 13.84 4.83
C GLU A 157 -24.71 13.23 4.76
N GLN A 158 -23.73 13.84 5.44
CA GLN A 158 -22.37 13.32 5.51
C GLN A 158 -22.31 11.95 6.19
N LEU A 159 -23.07 11.75 7.28
CA LEU A 159 -23.17 10.47 7.96
C LEU A 159 -23.80 9.40 7.05
N GLN A 160 -24.84 9.76 6.30
CA GLN A 160 -25.45 8.86 5.32
C GLN A 160 -24.49 8.52 4.18
N ALA A 161 -23.77 9.51 3.63
CA ALA A 161 -22.77 9.31 2.61
C ALA A 161 -21.64 8.38 3.10
N SER A 162 -21.15 8.60 4.33
CA SER A 162 -20.13 7.76 4.97
C SER A 162 -20.62 6.33 5.18
N ARG A 163 -21.88 6.14 5.60
CA ARG A 163 -22.50 4.81 5.72
C ARG A 163 -22.62 4.10 4.37
N ARG A 164 -23.01 4.81 3.31
CA ARG A 164 -23.07 4.25 1.95
C ARG A 164 -21.69 3.84 1.45
N ALA A 165 -20.68 4.69 1.66
CA ALA A 165 -19.30 4.39 1.29
C ALA A 165 -18.76 3.16 2.04
N LEU A 166 -19.03 3.07 3.35
CA LEU A 166 -18.65 1.90 4.16
C LEU A 166 -19.34 0.62 3.67
N ALA A 167 -20.64 0.69 3.37
CA ALA A 167 -21.39 -0.47 2.86
C ALA A 167 -20.87 -0.95 1.49
N LEU A 168 -20.47 -0.02 0.60
CA LEU A 168 -19.84 -0.37 -0.68
C LEU A 168 -18.49 -1.06 -0.46
N ALA A 169 -17.63 -0.49 0.39
CA ALA A 169 -16.33 -1.07 0.71
C ALA A 169 -16.44 -2.47 1.34
N GLN A 170 -17.45 -2.70 2.18
CA GLN A 170 -17.72 -4.02 2.75
C GLN A 170 -18.09 -5.05 1.66
N ARG A 171 -18.95 -4.67 0.71
CA ARG A 171 -19.32 -5.55 -0.41
C ARG A 171 -18.12 -5.89 -1.29
N GLU A 172 -17.27 -4.91 -1.60
CA GLU A 172 -16.04 -5.14 -2.37
C GLU A 172 -15.08 -6.08 -1.63
N ALA A 173 -14.94 -5.93 -0.31
CA ALA A 173 -14.12 -6.82 0.51
C ALA A 173 -14.66 -8.26 0.53
N GLU A 174 -15.98 -8.43 0.61
CA GLU A 174 -16.63 -9.75 0.54
C GLU A 174 -16.43 -10.42 -0.83
N GLN A 175 -16.58 -9.66 -1.92
CA GLN A 175 -16.32 -10.12 -3.29
C GLN A 175 -14.85 -10.52 -3.48
N ALA A 176 -13.91 -9.72 -2.98
CA ALA A 176 -12.49 -10.05 -3.04
C ALA A 176 -12.19 -11.34 -2.26
N ARG A 177 -12.83 -11.53 -1.10
CA ARG A 177 -12.67 -12.74 -0.29
C ARG A 177 -13.22 -13.99 -0.99
N SER A 178 -14.38 -13.90 -1.63
CA SER A 178 -14.96 -15.03 -2.37
C SER A 178 -14.13 -15.40 -3.60
N ALA A 179 -13.60 -14.40 -4.31
CA ALA A 179 -12.67 -14.61 -5.43
C ALA A 179 -11.38 -15.30 -4.98
N LEU A 180 -10.80 -14.89 -3.84
CA LEU A 180 -9.61 -15.53 -3.27
C LEU A 180 -9.86 -17.01 -2.93
N LEU A 181 -10.97 -17.33 -2.28
CA LEU A 181 -11.33 -18.71 -1.95
C LEU A 181 -11.51 -19.57 -3.20
N THR A 182 -12.13 -19.01 -4.24
CA THR A 182 -12.31 -19.69 -5.53
C THR A 182 -10.96 -19.95 -6.22
N ALA A 183 -10.06 -18.96 -6.21
CA ALA A 183 -8.71 -19.11 -6.75
C ALA A 183 -7.90 -20.17 -5.99
N GLN A 184 -8.02 -20.24 -4.67
CA GLN A 184 -7.38 -21.28 -3.85
C GLN A 184 -7.92 -22.68 -4.19
N ALA A 185 -9.24 -22.84 -4.29
CA ALA A 185 -9.85 -24.10 -4.68
C ALA A 185 -9.39 -24.56 -6.08
N ASN A 186 -9.34 -23.63 -7.04
CA ASN A 186 -8.84 -23.90 -8.39
C ASN A 186 -7.35 -24.30 -8.37
N GLY A 187 -6.52 -23.63 -7.56
CA GLY A 187 -5.11 -23.98 -7.39
C GLY A 187 -4.92 -25.39 -6.82
N MET A 188 -5.71 -25.77 -5.81
CA MET A 188 -5.69 -27.13 -5.25
C MET A 188 -6.12 -28.18 -6.27
N ALA A 189 -7.19 -27.92 -7.04
CA ALA A 189 -7.65 -28.82 -8.09
C ALA A 189 -6.61 -28.99 -9.22
N ALA A 190 -5.94 -27.90 -9.63
CA ALA A 190 -4.86 -27.94 -10.61
C ALA A 190 -3.67 -28.78 -10.11
N ASN A 191 -3.25 -28.58 -8.85
CA ASN A 191 -2.17 -29.37 -8.25
C ASN A 191 -2.52 -30.86 -8.13
N ALA A 192 -3.77 -31.18 -7.79
CA ALA A 192 -4.24 -32.57 -7.75
C ALA A 192 -4.16 -33.22 -9.14
N ARG A 193 -4.63 -32.52 -10.19
CA ARG A 193 -4.52 -32.99 -11.58
C ARG A 193 -3.06 -33.19 -12.02
N ALA A 194 -2.18 -32.24 -11.69
CA ALA A 194 -0.76 -32.34 -12.00
C ALA A 194 -0.11 -33.56 -11.33
N THR A 195 -0.45 -33.81 -10.06
CA THR A 195 0.03 -34.99 -9.32
C THR A 195 -0.47 -36.29 -9.94
N MET A 196 -1.76 -36.35 -10.32
CA MET A 196 -2.33 -37.52 -10.99
C MET A 196 -1.65 -37.79 -12.34
N LEU A 197 -1.41 -36.75 -13.15
CA LEU A 197 -0.69 -36.89 -14.42
C LEU A 197 0.75 -37.36 -14.20
N GLN A 198 1.43 -36.84 -13.18
CA GLN A 198 2.78 -37.29 -12.83
C GLN A 198 2.79 -38.76 -12.46
N GLN A 199 1.82 -39.23 -11.67
CA GLN A 199 1.68 -40.64 -11.32
C GLN A 199 1.42 -41.52 -12.55
N GLN A 200 0.60 -41.07 -13.50
CA GLN A 200 0.38 -41.78 -14.76
C GLN A 200 1.66 -41.88 -15.60
N ILE A 201 2.41 -40.78 -15.69
CA ILE A 201 3.72 -40.74 -16.36
C ILE A 201 4.68 -41.73 -15.68
N ASP A 202 4.77 -41.71 -14.36
CA ASP A 202 5.63 -42.59 -13.58
C ASP A 202 5.22 -44.06 -13.75
N ALA A 203 3.91 -44.37 -13.80
CA ALA A 203 3.39 -45.70 -14.07
C ALA A 203 3.77 -46.20 -15.48
N ILE A 204 3.68 -45.33 -16.50
CA ILE A 204 4.14 -45.64 -17.86
C ILE A 204 5.65 -45.94 -17.85
N TYR A 205 6.45 -45.11 -17.17
CA TYR A 205 7.90 -45.32 -17.04
C TYR A 205 8.27 -46.58 -16.25
N ALA A 206 7.45 -46.98 -15.29
CA ALA A 206 7.62 -48.19 -14.50
C ALA A 206 7.25 -49.48 -15.26
N SER A 207 6.42 -49.37 -16.31
CA SER A 207 5.95 -50.54 -17.07
C SER A 207 7.08 -51.34 -17.72
N THR A 208 6.95 -52.68 -17.71
CA THR A 208 7.97 -53.61 -18.23
C THR A 208 8.25 -53.39 -19.72
N SER A 209 7.23 -53.02 -20.50
CA SER A 209 7.36 -52.70 -21.93
C SER A 209 8.19 -51.44 -22.16
N TRP A 210 8.05 -50.42 -21.30
CA TRP A 210 8.89 -49.23 -21.36
C TRP A 210 10.33 -49.52 -20.94
N GLN A 211 10.52 -50.35 -19.90
CA GLN A 211 11.85 -50.73 -19.43
C GLN A 211 12.62 -51.59 -20.44
N SER A 212 11.96 -52.56 -21.08
CA SER A 212 12.58 -53.41 -22.11
C SER A 212 12.98 -52.61 -23.35
N THR A 213 12.12 -51.69 -23.79
CA THR A 213 12.40 -50.83 -24.96
C THR A 213 13.31 -49.64 -24.65
N LYS A 214 13.58 -49.35 -23.38
CA LYS A 214 14.46 -48.24 -22.97
C LYS A 214 15.86 -48.35 -23.60
N LEU A 215 16.43 -49.55 -23.63
CA LEU A 215 17.75 -49.80 -24.24
C LEU A 215 17.71 -49.60 -25.76
N LEU A 216 16.66 -50.08 -26.44
CA LEU A 216 16.47 -49.90 -27.88
C LEU A 216 16.27 -48.44 -28.27
N ARG A 217 15.54 -47.66 -27.47
CA ARG A 217 15.37 -46.22 -27.72
C ARG A 217 16.64 -45.43 -27.43
N TRP A 218 17.39 -45.83 -26.42
CA TRP A 218 18.68 -45.23 -26.12
C TRP A 218 19.70 -45.51 -27.23
N SER A 219 19.77 -46.74 -27.75
CA SER A 219 20.64 -47.08 -28.89
C SER A 219 20.21 -46.38 -30.19
N GLY A 220 18.91 -46.26 -30.42
CA GLY A 220 18.36 -45.45 -31.51
C GLY A 220 18.76 -43.96 -31.41
N ARG A 221 18.73 -43.38 -30.20
CA ARG A 221 19.17 -42.01 -29.97
C ARG A 221 20.68 -41.85 -30.15
N LEU A 222 21.48 -42.83 -29.69
CA LEU A 222 22.93 -42.84 -29.91
C LEU A 222 23.28 -42.86 -31.40
N ARG A 223 22.48 -43.58 -32.20
CA ARG A 223 22.66 -43.67 -33.65
C ARG A 223 22.27 -42.37 -34.38
N ARG A 224 21.21 -41.68 -33.93
CA ARG A 224 20.73 -40.43 -34.56
C ARG A 224 21.53 -39.20 -34.11
N GLU A 225 21.90 -39.14 -32.84
CA GLU A 225 22.54 -37.98 -32.21
C GLU A 225 23.65 -38.41 -31.25
N PRO A 226 24.80 -38.90 -31.76
CA PRO A 226 25.87 -39.46 -30.93
C PRO A 226 26.49 -38.39 -30.02
N GLY A 227 26.62 -37.15 -30.49
CA GLY A 227 27.27 -36.07 -29.75
C GLY A 227 26.58 -35.71 -28.41
N PRO A 228 25.28 -35.37 -28.42
CA PRO A 228 24.53 -35.09 -27.19
C PRO A 228 24.43 -36.31 -26.27
N ALA A 229 24.16 -37.51 -26.81
CA ALA A 229 24.02 -38.74 -26.05
C ALA A 229 25.33 -39.11 -25.31
N LEU A 230 26.48 -39.00 -25.98
CA LEU A 230 27.79 -39.26 -25.36
C LEU A 230 28.16 -38.20 -24.32
N ARG A 231 27.78 -36.94 -24.52
CA ARG A 231 27.98 -35.87 -23.51
C ARG A 231 27.20 -36.15 -22.23
N GLN A 232 25.95 -36.58 -22.34
CA GLN A 232 25.13 -36.99 -21.18
C GLN A 232 25.70 -38.23 -20.48
N LEU A 233 26.19 -39.22 -21.24
CA LEU A 233 26.83 -40.39 -20.65
C LEU A 233 28.12 -40.04 -19.92
N ARG A 234 28.93 -39.16 -20.51
CA ARG A 234 30.16 -38.67 -19.87
C ARG A 234 29.86 -37.91 -18.59
N SER A 235 28.81 -37.09 -18.53
CA SER A 235 28.46 -36.38 -17.29
C SER A 235 27.99 -37.35 -16.20
N VAL A 236 27.07 -38.27 -16.52
CA VAL A 236 26.57 -39.27 -15.56
C VAL A 236 27.69 -40.21 -15.10
N ALA A 237 28.51 -40.70 -16.03
CA ALA A 237 29.66 -41.56 -15.72
C ALA A 237 30.69 -40.81 -14.88
N ARG A 238 30.99 -39.54 -15.17
CA ARG A 238 31.92 -38.73 -14.38
C ARG A 238 31.42 -38.54 -12.95
N VAL A 239 30.13 -38.31 -12.74
CA VAL A 239 29.53 -38.15 -11.40
C VAL A 239 29.58 -39.47 -10.63
N ARG A 240 29.17 -40.59 -11.25
CA ARG A 240 29.20 -41.91 -10.61
C ARG A 240 30.63 -42.37 -10.32
N LEU A 241 31.55 -42.16 -11.26
CA LEU A 241 32.97 -42.47 -11.09
C LEU A 241 33.58 -41.61 -9.98
N ALA A 242 33.28 -40.30 -9.94
CA ALA A 242 33.75 -39.41 -8.87
C ALA A 242 33.23 -39.86 -7.50
N ALA A 243 31.97 -40.29 -7.39
CA ALA A 243 31.40 -40.82 -6.15
C ALA A 243 32.10 -42.12 -5.71
N LEU A 244 32.38 -43.03 -6.65
CA LEU A 244 33.10 -44.28 -6.38
C LEU A 244 34.55 -44.00 -5.96
N VAL A 245 35.25 -43.13 -6.69
CA VAL A 245 36.61 -42.68 -6.36
C VAL A 245 36.65 -42.04 -4.97
N ARG A 246 35.68 -41.19 -4.62
CA ARG A 246 35.60 -40.59 -3.28
C ARG A 246 35.42 -41.65 -2.19
N LYS A 247 34.56 -42.65 -2.39
CA LYS A 247 34.40 -43.78 -1.44
C LYS A 247 35.70 -44.57 -1.27
N LEU A 248 36.44 -44.82 -2.35
CA LEU A 248 37.74 -45.50 -2.28
C LEU A 248 38.81 -44.65 -1.58
N LEU A 249 38.89 -43.35 -1.90
CA LEU A 249 39.82 -42.42 -1.26
C LEU A 249 39.54 -42.26 0.23
N ALA A 250 38.28 -42.18 0.64
CA ALA A 250 37.91 -42.11 2.06
C ALA A 250 38.35 -43.37 2.82
N ARG A 251 38.18 -44.56 2.23
CA ARG A 251 38.67 -45.82 2.81
C ARG A 251 40.20 -45.86 2.89
N ALA A 252 40.88 -45.38 1.84
CA ALA A 252 42.34 -45.31 1.83
C ALA A 252 42.87 -44.33 2.89
N ALA A 253 42.24 -43.16 3.04
CA ALA A 253 42.58 -42.17 4.06
C ALA A 253 42.44 -42.74 5.48
N ALA A 254 41.31 -43.39 5.77
CA ALA A 254 41.09 -44.05 7.07
C ALA A 254 42.16 -45.11 7.38
N ARG A 255 42.59 -45.88 6.37
CA ARG A 255 43.66 -46.88 6.53
C ARG A 255 45.05 -46.26 6.76
N VAL A 256 45.33 -45.10 6.14
CA VAL A 256 46.57 -44.35 6.36
C VAL A 256 46.62 -43.74 7.75
N GLU A 257 45.51 -43.22 8.27
CA GLU A 257 45.43 -42.67 9.63
C GLU A 257 45.66 -43.73 10.72
N ALA A 258 45.17 -44.96 10.50
CA ALA A 258 45.37 -46.08 11.41
C ALA A 258 46.83 -46.62 11.45
N SER A 259 47.73 -46.16 10.57
CA SER A 259 49.09 -46.69 10.42
C SER A 259 50.16 -45.58 10.47
N PRO A 260 50.87 -45.39 11.60
CA PRO A 260 51.84 -44.29 11.79
C PRO A 260 52.94 -44.25 10.72
N GLY A 261 53.44 -45.44 10.32
CA GLY A 261 54.46 -45.55 9.27
C GLY A 261 53.97 -45.14 7.87
N LEU A 262 52.71 -45.43 7.54
CA LEU A 262 52.09 -44.98 6.28
C LEU A 262 51.84 -43.48 6.31
N ARG A 263 51.41 -42.93 7.44
CA ARG A 263 51.23 -41.49 7.59
C ARG A 263 52.52 -40.72 7.31
N HIS A 264 53.66 -41.19 7.84
CA HIS A 264 54.96 -40.55 7.56
C HIS A 264 55.33 -40.64 6.07
N ARG A 265 55.18 -41.82 5.45
CA ARG A 265 55.46 -41.99 4.00
C ARG A 265 54.55 -41.15 3.12
N VAL A 266 53.25 -41.11 3.43
CA VAL A 266 52.27 -40.28 2.71
C VAL A 266 52.56 -38.80 2.91
N ALA A 267 53.00 -38.37 4.11
CA ALA A 267 53.41 -36.98 4.36
C ALA A 267 54.65 -36.58 3.54
N VAL A 268 55.67 -37.46 3.45
CA VAL A 268 56.87 -37.24 2.62
C VAL A 268 56.54 -37.22 1.12
N LEU A 269 55.62 -38.08 0.68
CA LEU A 269 55.14 -38.04 -0.71
C LEU A 269 54.29 -36.82 -1.01
N ALA A 270 53.42 -36.40 -0.07
CA ALA A 270 52.55 -35.25 -0.19
C ALA A 270 53.33 -33.93 -0.24
N SER A 271 54.48 -33.84 0.45
CA SER A 271 55.36 -32.67 0.40
C SER A 271 56.07 -32.52 -0.94
N ARG A 272 56.33 -33.63 -1.65
CA ARG A 272 56.91 -33.61 -3.01
C ARG A 272 55.92 -33.21 -4.10
N HIS A 273 54.61 -33.33 -3.85
CA HIS A 273 53.57 -33.07 -4.84
C HIS A 273 52.40 -32.24 -4.27
N PRO A 274 52.61 -30.93 -3.98
CA PRO A 274 51.61 -30.09 -3.34
C PRO A 274 50.29 -29.95 -4.14
N VAL A 275 50.35 -30.05 -5.47
CA VAL A 275 49.18 -30.00 -6.36
C VAL A 275 48.24 -31.20 -6.16
N LEU A 276 48.79 -32.41 -6.01
CA LEU A 276 47.99 -33.61 -5.76
C LEU A 276 47.36 -33.58 -4.38
N THR A 277 48.12 -33.13 -3.38
CA THR A 277 47.64 -32.95 -2.00
C THR A 277 46.46 -31.99 -1.94
N ARG A 278 46.52 -30.85 -2.66
CA ARG A 278 45.40 -29.91 -2.76
C ARG A 278 44.16 -30.56 -3.41
N ARG A 279 44.34 -31.28 -4.53
CA ARG A 279 43.23 -31.97 -5.23
C ARG A 279 42.58 -33.07 -4.39
N VAL A 280 43.37 -33.89 -3.69
CA VAL A 280 42.85 -34.93 -2.80
C VAL A 280 42.11 -34.31 -1.61
N LYS A 281 42.65 -33.24 -1.01
CA LYS A 281 42.01 -32.49 0.07
C LYS A 281 40.69 -31.86 -0.37
N ASP A 282 40.65 -31.29 -1.58
CA ASP A 282 39.42 -30.72 -2.16
C ASP A 282 38.39 -31.82 -2.50
N LEU A 283 38.81 -33.02 -2.90
CA LEU A 283 37.91 -34.16 -3.15
C LEU A 283 37.33 -34.78 -1.87
N LEU A 284 38.07 -34.70 -0.76
CA LEU A 284 37.72 -35.26 0.56
C LEU A 284 36.99 -34.27 1.48
N ARG A 285 37.02 -32.97 1.19
CA ARG A 285 36.26 -31.97 1.96
C ARG A 285 34.75 -32.32 1.92
N PRO A 286 34.09 -32.57 3.06
CA PRO A 286 32.64 -32.68 3.08
C PRO A 286 32.04 -31.35 2.62
N GLY A 287 31.19 -31.38 1.59
CA GLY A 287 30.56 -30.17 1.03
C GLY A 287 31.29 -29.50 -0.14
N THR A 288 32.41 -30.03 -0.66
CA THR A 288 32.98 -29.48 -1.90
C THR A 288 32.04 -29.74 -3.10
N PRO A 289 31.75 -28.70 -3.90
CA PRO A 289 30.58 -28.61 -4.76
C PRO A 289 30.77 -29.31 -6.11
N LEU A 290 31.15 -30.58 -6.12
CA LEU A 290 30.81 -31.41 -7.28
C LEU A 290 29.28 -31.56 -7.40
N SER A 291 28.53 -31.35 -6.31
CA SER A 291 27.07 -31.27 -6.33
C SER A 291 26.54 -29.94 -6.88
N ASN A 292 27.20 -28.79 -6.67
CA ASN A 292 26.72 -27.52 -7.26
C ASN A 292 27.12 -27.38 -8.72
N ALA A 293 28.21 -28.01 -9.17
CA ALA A 293 28.47 -28.15 -10.61
C ALA A 293 27.38 -28.98 -11.31
N ILE A 294 26.70 -29.88 -10.58
CA ILE A 294 25.53 -30.63 -11.07
C ILE A 294 24.25 -29.78 -10.94
N ALA A 295 24.08 -28.97 -9.88
CA ALA A 295 22.97 -28.02 -9.80
C ALA A 295 23.03 -26.94 -10.89
N GLN A 296 24.22 -26.61 -11.40
CA GLN A 296 24.44 -25.68 -12.51
C GLN A 296 24.52 -26.35 -13.89
N THR A 297 24.56 -27.69 -13.97
CA THR A 297 24.48 -28.44 -15.25
C THR A 297 23.22 -29.29 -15.39
N LEU A 298 22.40 -29.40 -14.34
CA LEU A 298 20.98 -29.60 -14.51
C LEU A 298 20.47 -28.42 -15.34
N PRO A 299 19.74 -28.67 -16.45
CA PRO A 299 19.10 -27.57 -17.15
C PRO A 299 18.30 -26.75 -16.13
N PRO A 300 18.19 -25.41 -16.31
CA PRO A 300 17.32 -24.59 -15.47
C PRO A 300 15.97 -25.30 -15.32
N PRO A 301 15.29 -25.17 -14.16
CA PRO A 301 13.97 -25.77 -13.97
C PRO A 301 13.16 -25.49 -15.23
N ILE A 302 12.76 -26.58 -15.89
CA ILE A 302 12.30 -26.47 -17.26
C ILE A 302 11.07 -25.56 -17.22
N ASP A 303 11.19 -24.38 -17.83
CA ASP A 303 10.05 -23.50 -17.97
C ASP A 303 8.98 -24.31 -18.71
N PRO A 304 7.82 -24.60 -18.09
CA PRO A 304 6.80 -25.43 -18.71
C PRO A 304 6.33 -24.85 -20.05
N ASN A 305 6.56 -23.55 -20.29
CA ASN A 305 6.30 -22.91 -21.58
C ASN A 305 7.28 -23.29 -22.71
N ASN A 306 8.40 -23.95 -22.39
CA ASN A 306 9.49 -24.27 -23.33
C ASN A 306 9.67 -25.79 -23.56
N ILE A 307 8.93 -26.66 -22.84
CA ILE A 307 8.92 -28.12 -23.08
C ILE A 307 8.21 -28.45 -24.38
N ILE A 308 7.20 -27.65 -24.69
CA ILE A 308 6.41 -27.79 -25.90
C ILE A 308 7.13 -26.99 -26.98
N GLY A 309 7.97 -27.65 -27.77
CA GLY A 309 8.63 -27.02 -28.92
C GLY A 309 7.59 -26.29 -29.79
N PRO A 310 7.95 -25.19 -30.47
CA PRO A 310 6.99 -24.27 -31.10
C PRO A 310 6.00 -24.99 -32.02
N GLN A 311 6.45 -26.05 -32.71
CA GLN A 311 5.60 -26.87 -33.59
C GLN A 311 4.50 -27.65 -32.84
N PHE A 312 4.78 -28.13 -31.63
CA PHE A 312 3.78 -28.81 -30.79
C PHE A 312 2.85 -27.80 -30.12
N LYS A 313 3.31 -26.57 -29.85
CA LYS A 313 2.47 -25.48 -29.33
C LYS A 313 1.45 -25.06 -30.37
N THR A 314 1.84 -25.01 -31.64
CA THR A 314 0.91 -24.74 -32.76
C THR A 314 -0.11 -25.87 -32.92
N LEU A 315 0.31 -27.13 -32.86
CA LEU A 315 -0.61 -28.28 -32.92
C LEU A 315 -1.60 -28.31 -31.74
N LEU A 316 -1.15 -27.98 -30.53
CA LEU A 316 -1.99 -28.00 -29.34
C LEU A 316 -2.97 -26.82 -29.30
N LEU A 317 -2.57 -25.65 -29.83
CA LEU A 317 -3.46 -24.51 -30.01
C LEU A 317 -4.47 -24.73 -31.14
N ASP A 318 -4.07 -25.42 -32.22
CA ASP A 318 -4.97 -25.79 -33.33
C ASP A 318 -6.00 -26.85 -32.90
N GLU A 319 -5.62 -27.79 -32.04
CA GLU A 319 -6.55 -28.76 -31.40
C GLU A 319 -7.51 -28.09 -30.40
N LEU A 320 -6.99 -27.21 -29.53
CA LEU A 320 -7.82 -26.46 -28.58
C LEU A 320 -8.79 -25.48 -29.28
N GLY A 321 -8.42 -24.94 -30.44
CA GLY A 321 -9.29 -24.10 -31.27
C GLY A 321 -10.42 -24.86 -31.97
N ARG A 322 -10.25 -26.17 -32.23
CA ARG A 322 -11.28 -27.03 -32.85
C ARG A 322 -12.31 -27.55 -31.86
N GLY A 323 -12.03 -27.48 -30.56
CA GLY A 323 -12.94 -27.92 -29.50
C GLY A 323 -13.96 -26.86 -29.03
N GLN A 324 -13.95 -25.67 -29.62
CA GLN A 324 -14.90 -24.62 -29.26
C GLN A 324 -16.27 -24.96 -29.89
N PRO A 325 -17.33 -25.22 -29.09
CA PRO A 325 -18.64 -25.54 -29.64
C PRO A 325 -19.12 -24.35 -30.50
N PRO A 326 -19.87 -24.59 -31.59
CA PRO A 326 -20.41 -23.52 -32.40
C PRO A 326 -21.18 -22.55 -31.51
N SER A 327 -20.92 -21.26 -31.69
CA SER A 327 -21.64 -20.21 -30.98
C SER A 327 -23.14 -20.42 -31.23
N PRO A 328 -23.99 -20.45 -30.20
CA PRO A 328 -25.42 -20.50 -30.40
C PRO A 328 -25.87 -19.17 -31.01
N ASP A 329 -26.48 -19.26 -32.18
CA ASP A 329 -27.32 -18.20 -32.76
C ASP A 329 -28.65 -18.09 -32.00
#